data_AF-A0A353HQ40-F1
#
_entry.id   AF-A0A353HQ40-F1
#
_cell.length_a   1.000
_cell.length_b   1.000
_cell.length_c   1.000
_cell.angle_alpha   90.00
_cell.angle_beta   90.00
_cell.angle_gamma   90.00
#
_symmetry.space_group_name_H-M   'P 1'
#
loop_
_entity.id
_entity.type
_entity.pdbx_description
1 polymer ?
#
loop_
_entity_poly.entity_id
_entity_poly.type
_entity_poly.pdbx_seq_one_letter_code
_entity_poly.pdbx_strand_id
1 'polypeptide(L)'
;LLEKSESDENSNVGEMVKRGGIGGFLYLEVLDASFSFDGVIGAFAITSDVVIIMLGLAIGAMFVRSMTVFLVRKGTLDEFVYLEHGAHYAIGILAVIMLVSMHVHVPELITGLTGVAFIVASLWSSIRYKKKHAALEAAEAKQLA
;
A
#
# COMPACT_ATOMS: atom_id res chain seq x y z
N LEU A 1 -49.00 -5.41 15.08
CA LEU A 1 -48.68 -5.46 13.64
C LEU A 1 -47.61 -4.43 13.23
N LEU A 2 -47.37 -3.34 13.98
CA LEU A 2 -46.28 -2.39 13.71
C LEU A 2 -44.93 -2.75 14.35
N GLU A 3 -44.89 -3.60 15.38
CA GLU A 3 -43.64 -4.07 16.01
C GLU A 3 -42.87 -5.12 15.17
N LYS A 4 -43.55 -5.76 14.22
CA LYS A 4 -42.98 -6.84 13.40
C LYS A 4 -42.22 -6.32 12.17
N SER A 5 -42.49 -5.09 11.71
CA SER A 5 -41.79 -4.47 10.58
C SER A 5 -40.48 -3.78 10.99
N GLU A 6 -40.41 -3.19 12.19
CA GLU A 6 -39.21 -2.49 12.67
C GLU A 6 -38.08 -3.46 13.08
N SER A 7 -38.45 -4.69 13.45
CA SER A 7 -37.52 -5.79 13.75
C SER A 7 -36.94 -6.45 12.50
N ASP A 8 -37.72 -6.53 11.40
CA ASP A 8 -37.28 -7.04 10.10
C ASP A 8 -36.37 -6.04 9.34
N GLU A 9 -36.52 -4.74 9.59
CA GLU A 9 -35.68 -3.69 8.98
C GLU A 9 -34.32 -3.54 9.70
N ASN A 10 -34.31 -3.50 11.04
CA ASN A 10 -33.06 -3.49 11.82
C ASN A 10 -32.25 -4.79 11.67
N SER A 11 -32.91 -5.93 11.46
CA SER A 11 -32.21 -7.19 11.17
C SER A 11 -31.60 -7.21 9.78
N ASN A 12 -32.27 -6.67 8.76
CA ASN A 12 -31.70 -6.51 7.41
C ASN A 12 -30.52 -5.55 7.35
N VAL A 13 -30.60 -4.40 8.03
CA VAL A 13 -29.48 -3.44 8.12
C VAL A 13 -28.31 -4.05 8.89
N GLY A 14 -28.58 -4.74 10.01
CA GLY A 14 -27.56 -5.45 10.78
C GLY A 14 -26.90 -6.59 9.99
N GLU A 15 -27.66 -7.32 9.17
CA GLU A 15 -27.12 -8.37 8.30
C GLU A 15 -26.31 -7.80 7.14
N MET A 16 -26.73 -6.68 6.55
CA MET A 16 -25.99 -5.98 5.50
C MET A 16 -24.66 -5.42 6.02
N VAL A 17 -24.64 -4.81 7.21
CA VAL A 17 -23.41 -4.33 7.85
C VAL A 17 -22.47 -5.48 8.21
N LYS A 18 -23.00 -6.60 8.73
CA LYS A 18 -22.21 -7.81 9.02
C LYS A 18 -21.62 -8.42 7.74
N ARG A 19 -22.41 -8.53 6.67
CA ARG A 19 -21.94 -9.04 5.37
C ARG A 19 -20.90 -8.12 4.75
N GLY A 20 -21.09 -6.80 4.85
CA GLY A 20 -20.12 -5.80 4.39
C GLY A 20 -18.80 -5.87 5.16
N GLY A 21 -18.86 -6.00 6.50
CA GLY A 21 -17.69 -6.13 7.36
C GLY A 21 -16.91 -7.43 7.12
N ILE A 22 -17.61 -8.56 7.00
CA ILE A 22 -16.98 -9.86 6.71
C ILE A 22 -16.38 -9.86 5.30
N GLY A 23 -17.09 -9.32 4.31
CA GLY A 23 -16.58 -9.21 2.94
C GLY A 23 -15.33 -8.33 2.85
N GLY A 24 -15.32 -7.18 3.53
CA GLY A 24 -14.14 -6.31 3.61
C GLY A 24 -12.96 -6.96 4.32
N PHE A 25 -13.19 -7.68 5.42
CA PHE A 25 -12.15 -8.43 6.11
C PHE A 25 -11.54 -9.50 5.19
N LEU A 26 -12.37 -10.29 4.54
CA LEU A 26 -11.92 -11.34 3.63
C LEU A 26 -11.13 -10.77 2.45
N TYR A 27 -11.56 -9.62 1.90
CA TYR A 27 -10.86 -8.92 0.83
C TYR A 27 -9.45 -8.47 1.25
N LEU A 28 -9.32 -7.85 2.42
CA LEU A 28 -8.02 -7.39 2.94
C LEU A 28 -7.07 -8.56 3.25
N GLU A 29 -7.58 -9.65 3.84
CA GLU A 29 -6.80 -10.87 4.11
C GLU A 29 -6.33 -11.53 2.81
N VAL A 30 -7.17 -11.59 1.77
CA VAL A 30 -6.77 -12.14 0.46
C VAL A 30 -5.70 -11.28 -0.20
N LEU A 31 -5.77 -9.95 -0.08
CA LEU A 31 -4.70 -9.06 -0.55
C LEU A 31 -3.38 -9.30 0.20
N ASP A 32 -3.42 -9.40 1.53
CA ASP A 32 -2.23 -9.67 2.35
C ASP A 32 -1.63 -11.06 2.06
N ALA A 33 -2.49 -12.07 1.85
CA ALA A 33 -2.09 -13.42 1.45
C ALA A 33 -1.45 -13.46 0.04
N SER A 34 -1.98 -12.68 -0.91
CA SER A 34 -1.47 -12.64 -2.28
C SER A 34 -0.08 -11.99 -2.33
N PHE A 35 0.14 -10.89 -1.60
CA PHE A 35 1.44 -10.23 -1.53
C PHE A 35 2.48 -11.05 -0.75
N SER A 36 2.06 -11.77 0.29
CA SER A 36 2.98 -12.66 1.01
C SER A 36 3.35 -13.92 0.21
N PHE A 37 2.46 -14.42 -0.66
CA PHE A 37 2.77 -15.55 -1.53
C PHE A 37 3.82 -15.23 -2.60
N ASP A 38 3.74 -14.06 -3.23
CA ASP A 38 4.77 -13.57 -4.17
C ASP A 38 6.15 -13.43 -3.47
N GLY A 39 6.15 -12.98 -2.21
CA GLY A 39 7.35 -12.91 -1.38
C GLY A 39 8.01 -14.27 -1.11
N VAL A 40 7.23 -15.35 -0.94
CA VAL A 40 7.75 -16.72 -0.77
C VAL A 40 8.39 -17.20 -2.08
N ILE A 41 7.71 -16.99 -3.22
CA ILE A 41 8.23 -17.40 -4.54
C ILE A 41 9.53 -16.66 -4.87
N GLY A 42 9.59 -15.36 -4.61
CA GLY A 42 10.82 -14.58 -4.79
C GLY A 42 11.95 -15.02 -3.85
N ALA A 43 11.64 -15.40 -2.61
CA ALA A 43 12.65 -15.90 -1.67
C ALA A 43 13.26 -17.25 -2.14
N PHE A 44 12.47 -18.10 -2.78
CA PHE A 44 12.95 -19.35 -3.39
C PHE A 44 13.91 -19.15 -4.56
N ALA A 45 13.90 -17.98 -5.22
CA ALA A 45 14.89 -17.64 -6.25
C ALA A 45 16.30 -17.41 -5.66
N ILE A 46 16.39 -17.07 -4.37
CA ILE A 46 17.66 -16.81 -3.67
C ILE A 46 18.16 -18.07 -2.94
N THR A 47 17.28 -18.79 -2.24
CA THR A 47 17.67 -19.94 -1.42
C THR A 47 16.57 -21.00 -1.41
N SER A 48 16.95 -22.26 -1.28
CA SER A 48 16.00 -23.38 -1.12
C SER A 48 15.81 -23.79 0.35
N ASP A 49 16.50 -23.14 1.29
CA ASP A 49 16.36 -23.41 2.72
C ASP A 49 15.08 -22.76 3.26
N VAL A 50 14.07 -23.59 3.50
CA VAL A 50 12.75 -23.18 3.99
C VAL A 50 12.84 -22.48 5.35
N VAL A 51 13.80 -22.83 6.20
CA VAL A 51 13.95 -22.21 7.54
C VAL A 51 14.38 -20.76 7.39
N ILE A 52 15.33 -20.48 6.49
CA ILE A 52 15.81 -19.12 6.20
C ILE A 52 14.68 -18.29 5.61
N ILE A 53 13.91 -18.85 4.67
CA ILE A 53 12.75 -18.18 4.05
C ILE A 53 11.71 -17.82 5.13
N MET A 54 11.31 -18.78 5.96
CA MET A 54 10.31 -18.54 7.01
C MET A 54 10.75 -17.49 8.02
N LEU A 55 12.02 -17.50 8.45
CA LEU A 55 12.56 -16.48 9.34
C LEU A 55 12.56 -15.09 8.69
N GLY A 56 13.03 -14.99 7.45
CA GLY A 56 13.05 -13.74 6.69
C GLY A 56 11.66 -13.16 6.48
N LEU A 57 10.71 -13.99 6.07
CA LEU A 57 9.31 -13.58 5.88
C LEU A 57 8.63 -13.22 7.20
N ALA A 58 8.86 -13.94 8.30
CA ALA A 58 8.29 -13.61 9.60
C ALA A 58 8.75 -12.22 10.07
N ILE A 59 10.04 -11.90 9.92
CA ILE A 59 10.60 -10.59 10.25
C ILE A 59 10.05 -9.52 9.28
N GLY A 60 10.07 -9.79 7.98
CA GLY A 60 9.60 -8.88 6.94
C GLY A 60 8.12 -8.53 7.08
N ALA A 61 7.26 -9.53 7.31
CA ALA A 61 5.83 -9.34 7.51
C ALA A 61 5.54 -8.49 8.75
N MET A 62 6.23 -8.76 9.87
CA MET A 62 6.09 -7.93 11.08
C MET A 62 6.56 -6.49 10.86
N PHE A 63 7.64 -6.29 10.10
CA PHE A 63 8.14 -4.96 9.76
C PHE A 63 7.16 -4.17 8.88
N VAL A 64 6.70 -4.76 7.78
CA VAL A 64 5.76 -4.11 6.84
C VAL A 64 4.44 -3.81 7.57
N ARG A 65 3.92 -4.75 8.36
CA ARG A 65 2.73 -4.56 9.19
C ARG A 65 2.90 -3.44 10.20
N SER A 66 4.05 -3.37 10.88
CA SER A 66 4.34 -2.29 11.82
C SER A 66 4.38 -0.93 11.13
N MET A 67 5.00 -0.87 9.94
CA MET A 67 5.09 0.35 9.14
C MET A 67 3.71 0.84 8.68
N THR A 68 2.84 -0.04 8.17
CA THR A 68 1.49 0.36 7.74
C THR A 68 0.67 0.88 8.91
N VAL A 69 0.69 0.20 10.06
CA VAL A 69 -0.02 0.65 11.27
C VAL A 69 0.52 2.00 11.77
N PHE A 70 1.84 2.20 11.75
CA PHE A 70 2.47 3.46 12.14
C PHE A 70 2.04 4.62 11.23
N LEU A 71 2.12 4.42 9.90
CA LEU A 71 1.76 5.43 8.90
C LEU A 71 0.28 5.80 8.94
N VAL A 72 -0.61 4.81 9.14
CA VAL A 72 -2.05 5.04 9.31
C VAL A 72 -2.33 5.88 10.55
N ARG A 73 -1.70 5.57 11.70
CA ARG A 73 -1.89 6.35 12.93
C ARG A 73 -1.33 7.77 12.84
N LYS A 74 -0.25 7.95 12.09
CA LYS A 74 0.41 9.25 11.89
C LYS A 74 -0.36 10.18 10.97
N GLY A 75 -1.29 9.68 10.15
CA GLY A 75 -2.06 10.48 9.18
C GLY A 75 -1.19 11.17 8.12
N THR A 76 0.09 10.79 7.99
CA THR A 76 1.06 11.48 7.13
C THR A 76 0.86 11.25 5.65
N LEU A 77 -0.05 10.35 5.24
CA LEU A 77 -0.33 10.07 3.83
C LEU A 77 -1.05 11.24 3.13
N ASP A 78 -1.96 11.94 3.83
CA ASP A 78 -2.69 13.10 3.28
C ASP A 78 -1.82 14.36 3.11
N GLU A 79 -0.65 14.39 3.75
CA GLU A 79 0.27 15.54 3.68
C GLU A 79 1.18 15.50 2.43
N PHE A 80 1.14 14.42 1.64
CA PHE A 80 2.02 14.19 0.50
C PHE A 80 1.23 14.06 -0.82
N VAL A 81 0.74 15.18 -1.35
CA VAL A 81 -0.06 15.29 -2.59
C VAL A 81 0.46 14.49 -3.79
N TYR A 82 1.79 14.39 -3.96
CA TYR A 82 2.39 13.69 -5.11
C TYR A 82 2.69 12.20 -4.86
N LEU A 83 2.61 11.74 -3.60
CA LEU A 83 2.94 10.36 -3.25
C LEU A 83 1.91 9.37 -3.79
N GLU A 84 0.63 9.73 -3.74
CA GLU A 84 -0.48 8.91 -4.25
C GLU A 84 -0.34 8.64 -5.76
N HIS A 85 -0.02 9.68 -6.54
CA HIS A 85 0.20 9.54 -7.98
C HIS A 85 1.43 8.68 -8.27
N GLY A 86 2.53 8.88 -7.53
CA GLY A 86 3.73 8.05 -7.65
C GLY A 86 3.47 6.56 -7.39
N ALA A 87 2.61 6.24 -6.43
CA ALA A 87 2.22 4.86 -6.16
C ALA A 87 1.43 4.25 -7.34
N HIS A 88 0.49 4.99 -7.93
CA HIS A 88 -0.25 4.54 -9.11
C HIS A 88 0.66 4.33 -10.34
N TYR A 89 1.62 5.25 -10.58
CA TYR A 89 2.59 5.08 -11.66
C TYR A 89 3.51 3.87 -11.44
N ALA A 90 3.93 3.61 -10.20
CA ALA A 90 4.73 2.45 -9.87
C ALA A 90 3.98 1.14 -10.16
N ILE A 91 2.70 1.04 -9.76
CA ILE A 91 1.86 -0.13 -10.04
C ILE A 91 1.65 -0.32 -11.54
N GLY A 92 1.35 0.74 -12.28
CA GLY A 92 1.15 0.68 -13.73
C GLY A 92 2.39 0.19 -14.49
N ILE A 93 3.57 0.70 -14.14
CA ILE A 93 4.83 0.27 -14.76
C ILE A 93 5.15 -1.17 -14.38
N LEU A 94 4.95 -1.56 -13.12
CA LEU A 94 5.15 -2.93 -12.66
C LEU A 94 4.26 -3.91 -13.43
N ALA A 95 2.98 -3.58 -13.63
CA ALA A 95 2.06 -4.40 -14.41
C ALA A 95 2.54 -4.60 -15.86
N VAL A 96 3.07 -3.55 -16.50
CA VAL A 96 3.65 -3.63 -17.85
C VAL A 96 4.90 -4.51 -17.85
N ILE A 97 5.81 -4.34 -16.89
CA ILE A 97 7.03 -5.15 -16.82
C ILE A 97 6.68 -6.61 -16.57
N MET A 98 5.73 -6.91 -15.68
CA MET A 98 5.26 -8.26 -15.42
C MET A 98 4.62 -8.90 -16.66
N LEU A 99 3.85 -8.14 -17.45
CA LEU A 99 3.29 -8.60 -18.73
C LEU A 99 4.39 -8.94 -19.75
N VAL A 100 5.40 -8.09 -19.88
CA VAL A 100 6.54 -8.32 -20.78
C VAL A 100 7.40 -9.49 -20.32
N SER A 101 7.54 -9.68 -19.01
CA SER A 101 8.31 -10.76 -18.39
C SER A 101 7.83 -12.17 -18.83
N MET A 102 6.56 -12.30 -19.22
CA MET A 102 6.01 -13.55 -19.76
C MET A 102 6.66 -13.98 -21.09
N HIS A 103 7.23 -13.04 -21.86
CA HIS A 103 7.83 -13.30 -23.17
C HIS A 103 9.37 -13.17 -23.15
N VAL A 104 9.92 -12.34 -22.27
CA VAL A 104 11.35 -12.06 -22.16
C VAL A 104 11.77 -12.18 -20.70
N HIS A 105 12.86 -12.89 -20.41
CA HIS A 105 13.36 -12.96 -19.03
C HIS A 105 13.87 -11.58 -18.59
N VAL A 106 13.11 -10.92 -17.72
CA VAL A 106 13.51 -9.66 -17.10
C VAL A 106 14.11 -9.96 -15.72
N PRO A 107 15.36 -9.56 -15.43
CA PRO A 107 15.94 -9.74 -14.12
C PRO A 107 15.11 -9.06 -13.03
N GLU A 108 14.77 -9.79 -11.98
CA GLU A 108 13.98 -9.32 -10.84
C GLU A 108 14.58 -8.06 -10.20
N LEU A 109 15.91 -7.95 -10.20
CA LEU A 109 16.64 -6.77 -9.74
C LEU A 109 16.24 -5.50 -10.53
N ILE A 110 16.11 -5.58 -11.85
CA ILE A 110 15.74 -4.44 -12.69
C ILE A 110 14.27 -4.08 -12.47
N THR A 111 13.42 -5.09 -12.41
CA THR A 111 11.98 -4.94 -12.15
C THR A 111 11.73 -4.26 -10.79
N GLY A 112 12.40 -4.73 -9.73
CA GLY A 112 12.30 -4.17 -8.39
C GLY A 112 12.91 -2.77 -8.26
N LEU A 113 14.09 -2.55 -8.83
CA LEU A 113 14.74 -1.23 -8.80
C LEU A 113 13.93 -0.16 -9.51
N THR A 114 13.23 -0.51 -10.59
CA THR A 114 12.36 0.43 -11.30
C THR A 114 11.22 0.91 -10.39
N GLY A 115 10.54 -0.01 -9.69
CA GLY A 115 9.49 0.34 -8.72
C GLY A 115 10.02 1.24 -7.60
N VAL A 116 11.15 0.88 -7.00
CA VAL A 116 11.80 1.67 -5.93
C VAL A 116 12.18 3.06 -6.44
N ALA A 117 12.72 3.17 -7.65
CA ALA A 117 13.11 4.45 -8.23
C ALA A 117 11.91 5.40 -8.37
N PHE A 118 10.75 4.91 -8.80
CA PHE A 118 9.53 5.73 -8.91
C PHE A 118 8.98 6.15 -7.54
N ILE A 119 8.98 5.26 -6.56
CA ILE A 119 8.52 5.58 -5.19
C ILE A 119 9.44 6.63 -4.56
N VAL A 120 10.76 6.43 -4.64
CA VAL A 120 11.75 7.37 -4.09
C VAL A 120 11.70 8.71 -4.82
N ALA A 121 11.58 8.73 -6.15
CA ALA A 121 11.43 9.95 -6.93
C ALA A 121 10.16 10.72 -6.56
N SER A 122 9.05 10.00 -6.35
CA SER A 122 7.79 10.58 -5.89
C SER A 122 7.89 11.18 -4.49
N LEU A 123 8.48 10.43 -3.54
CA LEU A 123 8.75 10.92 -2.19
C LEU A 123 9.63 12.17 -2.21
N TRP A 124 10.70 12.17 -3.02
CA TRP A 124 11.60 13.31 -3.15
C TRP A 124 10.90 14.54 -3.73
N SER A 125 10.06 14.34 -4.76
CA SER A 125 9.22 15.38 -5.35
C SER A 125 8.26 15.97 -4.30
N SER A 126 7.63 15.11 -3.51
CA SER A 126 6.67 15.50 -2.47
C SER A 126 7.33 16.29 -1.33
N ILE A 127 8.50 15.86 -0.85
CA ILE A 127 9.29 16.58 0.16
C ILE A 127 9.76 17.94 -0.39
N ARG A 128 10.16 18.00 -1.66
CA ARG A 128 10.59 19.24 -2.32
C ARG A 128 9.43 20.22 -2.47
N TYR A 129 8.24 19.74 -2.79
CA TYR A 129 7.02 20.54 -2.88
C TYR A 129 6.64 21.12 -1.50
N LYS A 130 6.64 20.28 -0.45
CA LYS A 130 6.44 20.72 0.94
C LYS A 130 7.42 21.83 1.35
N LYS A 131 8.71 21.69 1.03
CA LYS A 131 9.73 22.71 1.32
C LYS A 131 9.53 24.01 0.52
N LYS A 132 9.05 23.94 -0.73
CA LYS A 132 8.78 25.12 -1.56
C LYS A 132 7.53 25.88 -1.12
N HIS A 133 6.47 25.18 -0.71
CA HIS A 133 5.25 25.81 -0.20
C HIS A 133 5.44 26.42 1.19
N ALA A 134 6.18 25.76 2.09
CA ALA A 134 6.57 26.35 3.37
C ALA A 134 7.45 27.61 3.19
N ALA A 135 8.25 27.69 2.12
CA ALA A 135 9.04 28.87 1.80
C ALA A 135 8.21 30.02 1.20
N LEU A 136 7.10 29.72 0.52
CA LEU A 136 6.17 30.71 -0.01
C LEU A 136 5.32 31.32 1.10
N GLU A 137 4.78 30.51 2.02
CA GLU A 137 4.06 31.01 3.21
C GLU A 137 4.95 31.85 4.12
N ALA A 138 6.23 31.46 4.30
CA ALA A 138 7.21 32.25 5.04
C ALA A 138 7.60 33.55 4.33
N ALA A 139 7.53 33.61 3.00
CA ALA A 139 7.75 34.83 2.23
C ALA A 139 6.53 35.78 2.29
N GLU A 140 5.32 35.24 2.26
CA GLU A 140 4.06 36.00 2.37
C GLU A 140 3.88 36.58 3.79
N ALA A 141 4.18 35.80 4.83
CA ALA A 141 4.17 36.28 6.23
C ALA A 141 5.19 37.39 6.50
N LYS A 142 6.26 37.48 5.69
CA LYS A 142 7.28 38.54 5.77
C LYS A 142 6.94 39.77 4.92
N GLN A 143 5.95 39.69 4.03
CA GLN A 143 5.42 40.82 3.26
C GLN A 143 4.22 41.49 3.95
N LEU A 144 3.57 40.80 4.90
CA LEU A 144 2.44 41.28 5.71
C LEU A 144 2.85 41.87 7.08
N ALA A 145 4.14 41.84 7.45
CA ALA A 145 4.72 42.42 8.66
C ALA A 145 5.70 43.54 8.32
#